data_AF-A0A485CAY3-F1
#
_entry.id   AF-A0A485CAY3-F1
#
_cell.length_a   1.000
_cell.length_b   1.000
_cell.length_c   1.000
_cell.angle_alpha   90.00
_cell.angle_beta   90.00
_cell.angle_gamma   90.00
#
_symmetry.space_group_name_H-M   'P 1'
#
loop_
_entity.id
_entity.type
_entity.pdbx_description
1 polymer ?
#
loop_
_entity_poly.entity_id
_entity_poly.type
_entity_poly.pdbx_seq_one_letter_code
_entity_poly.pdbx_strand_id
1 'polypeptide(L)' 'MKQNGSTIYQTTVPPGPFTLSDVIPQRYGNDLDVTVEEADGSKTTFTVAYSSVPQLIRKGYGRWEVAAGELHDNSLNPQA' A
#
# COMPACT_ATOMS: atom_id res chain seq x y z
N MET A 1 -3.06 -2.00 -7.83
CA MET A 1 -2.89 -1.79 -6.39
C MET A 1 -2.15 -0.48 -6.16
N LYS A 2 -2.62 0.31 -5.20
CA LYS A 2 -2.04 1.59 -4.84
C LYS A 2 -1.63 1.61 -3.36
N GLN A 3 -0.61 2.39 -3.05
CA GLN A 3 -0.17 2.67 -1.69
C GLN A 3 0.15 4.17 -1.62
N ASN A 4 -0.47 4.90 -0.70
CA ASN A 4 -0.34 6.37 -0.59
C ASN A 4 -0.62 7.10 -1.93
N GLY A 5 -1.64 6.65 -2.68
CA GLY A 5 -2.01 7.20 -3.98
C GLY A 5 -1.12 6.79 -5.17
N SER A 6 0.04 6.15 -4.93
CA SER A 6 0.95 5.68 -5.98
C SER A 6 0.65 4.24 -6.38
N THR A 7 0.62 3.93 -7.68
CA THR A 7 0.45 2.55 -8.17
C THR A 7 1.74 1.77 -7.93
N ILE A 8 1.66 0.72 -7.11
CA ILE A 8 2.82 -0.12 -6.77
C ILE A 8 2.84 -1.45 -7.55
N TYR A 9 1.67 -1.91 -8.01
CA TYR A 9 1.54 -3.20 -8.67
C TYR A 9 0.31 -3.22 -9.57
N GLN A 10 0.47 -3.73 -10.80
CA GLN A 10 -0.61 -3.90 -11.78
C GLN A 10 -0.32 -5.15 -12.61
N THR A 11 -1.31 -6.04 -12.70
CA THR A 11 -1.22 -7.25 -13.54
C THR A 11 -2.62 -7.66 -14.00
N THR A 12 -2.69 -8.51 -15.02
CA THR A 12 -3.92 -9.15 -15.48
C THR A 12 -3.96 -10.59 -14.97
N VAL A 13 -5.10 -11.00 -14.41
CA VAL A 13 -5.31 -12.35 -13.89
C VAL A 13 -6.42 -13.06 -14.67
N PRO A 14 -6.38 -14.41 -14.78
CA PRO A 14 -7.48 -15.19 -15.35
C PRO A 14 -8.76 -15.06 -14.51
N PRO A 15 -9.94 -15.34 -15.09
CA PRO A 15 -11.19 -15.35 -14.34
C PRO A 15 -11.20 -16.46 -13.28
N GLY A 16 -11.71 -16.14 -12.09
CA GLY A 16 -11.79 -17.04 -10.94
C GLY A 16 -10.92 -16.59 -9.76
N PRO A 17 -10.84 -17.39 -8.68
CA PRO A 17 -10.00 -17.09 -7.52
C PRO A 17 -8.52 -16.98 -7.92
N PHE A 18 -7.86 -15.91 -7.48
CA PHE A 18 -6.44 -15.67 -7.73
C PHE A 18 -5.72 -15.28 -6.43
N THR A 19 -4.38 -15.37 -6.44
CA THR A 19 -3.53 -14.93 -5.33
C THR A 19 -2.30 -14.25 -5.89
N LEU A 20 -1.94 -13.09 -5.33
CA LEU A 20 -0.75 -12.31 -5.69
C LEU A 20 0.20 -12.32 -4.49
N SER A 21 1.33 -13.02 -4.63
CA SER A 21 2.32 -13.21 -3.55
C SER A 21 3.60 -12.36 -3.73
N ASP A 22 3.72 -11.68 -4.86
CA ASP A 22 4.88 -10.92 -5.33
C ASP A 22 4.71 -9.40 -5.19
N VAL A 23 3.73 -8.97 -4.39
CA VAL A 23 3.51 -7.55 -4.10
C VAL A 23 4.56 -7.09 -3.08
N ILE A 24 5.53 -6.29 -3.52
CA ILE A 24 6.54 -5.69 -2.64
C ILE A 24 6.06 -4.28 -2.25
N PRO A 25 5.56 -4.06 -1.02
CA PRO A 25 5.18 -2.73 -0.58
C PRO A 25 6.41 -1.82 -0.47
N GLN A 26 6.30 -0.58 -0.95
CA GLN A 26 7.41 0.37 -1.00
C GLN A 26 7.77 0.94 0.37
N ARG A 27 6.82 0.96 1.31
CA ARG A 27 7.03 1.41 2.69
C ARG A 27 6.25 0.55 3.68
N TYR A 28 6.80 0.45 4.90
CA TYR A 28 6.14 -0.13 6.05
C TYR A 28 4.96 0.73 6.52
N GLY A 29 3.86 0.09 6.90
CA GLY A 29 2.81 0.73 7.72
C GLY A 29 1.71 1.48 6.97
N ASN A 30 1.64 1.40 5.64
CA ASN A 30 0.53 1.97 4.88
C ASN A 30 -0.29 0.86 4.23
N ASP A 31 -1.61 1.01 4.28
CA ASP A 31 -2.57 0.08 3.70
C ASP A 31 -2.45 -0.01 2.17
N LEU A 32 -2.90 -1.14 1.63
CA LEU A 32 -2.93 -1.40 0.20
C LEU A 32 -4.34 -1.18 -0.34
N ASP A 33 -4.50 -0.21 -1.23
CA ASP A 33 -5.74 -0.02 -1.98
C ASP A 33 -5.75 -0.92 -3.21
N VAL A 34 -6.61 -1.93 -3.20
CA VAL A 34 -6.74 -2.91 -4.27
C VAL A 34 -7.96 -2.54 -5.10
N THR A 35 -7.77 -2.38 -6.41
CA THR A 35 -8.86 -2.25 -7.38
C THR A 35 -8.75 -3.40 -8.37
N VAL A 36 -9.84 -4.15 -8.51
CA VAL A 36 -10.03 -5.19 -9.52
C VAL A 36 -10.97 -4.63 -10.57
N GLU A 37 -10.54 -4.63 -11.82
CA GLU A 37 -11.33 -4.21 -12.98
C GLU A 37 -11.62 -5.44 -13.84
N GLU A 38 -12.90 -5.75 -13.97
CA GLU A 38 -13.39 -6.90 -14.73
C GLU A 38 -13.54 -6.56 -16.21
N ALA A 39 -13.64 -7.58 -17.06
CA ALA A 39 -13.74 -7.41 -18.51
C ALA A 39 -15.02 -6.68 -18.97
N ASP A 40 -16.06 -6.66 -18.12
CA ASP A 40 -17.30 -5.90 -18.34
C ASP A 40 -17.18 -4.43 -17.91
N GLY A 41 -16.03 -4.02 -17.39
CA GLY A 41 -15.75 -2.67 -16.88
C GLY A 41 -16.19 -2.44 -15.43
N SER A 42 -16.76 -3.44 -14.75
CA SER A 42 -17.06 -3.34 -13.32
C SER A 42 -15.78 -3.24 -12.49
N LYS A 43 -15.82 -2.45 -11.42
CA LYS A 43 -14.66 -2.20 -10.55
C LYS A 43 -15.01 -2.51 -9.11
N THR A 44 -14.21 -3.36 -8.49
CA THR A 44 -14.29 -3.67 -7.06
C THR A 44 -13.05 -3.11 -6.36
N THR A 45 -13.25 -2.24 -5.38
CA THR A 45 -12.17 -1.66 -4.59
C THR A 45 -12.28 -2.10 -3.13
N PHE A 46 -11.17 -2.55 -2.55
CA PHE A 46 -11.07 -2.90 -1.14
C PHE A 46 -9.67 -2.60 -0.59
N THR A 47 -9.59 -2.32 0.70
CA THR A 47 -8.34 -1.99 1.38
C THR A 47 -7.85 -3.20 2.17
N VAL A 48 -6.59 -3.57 1.96
CA VAL A 48 -5.91 -4.61 2.73
C VAL A 48 -4.95 -3.94 3.71
N ALA A 49 -5.21 -4.13 5.01
CA ALA A 49 -4.35 -3.59 6.05
C ALA A 49 -2.94 -4.20 5.96
N TYR A 50 -1.92 -3.37 5.78
CA TYR A 50 -0.53 -3.82 5.76
C TYR A 50 0.19 -3.36 7.03
N SER A 51 0.13 -4.22 8.05
CA SER A 51 0.83 -3.98 9.31
C SER A 51 2.27 -4.47 9.21
N SER A 52 3.22 -3.62 9.60
CA SER A 52 4.62 -4.02 9.74
C SER A 52 4.83 -4.81 11.04
N VAL A 53 5.63 -5.87 10.96
CA VAL A 53 6.05 -6.61 12.15
C VAL A 53 6.92 -5.69 13.03
N PRO A 54 6.69 -5.63 14.36
CA PRO A 54 7.51 -4.85 15.26
C PRO A 54 8.99 -5.19 15.09
N GLN A 55 9.81 -4.18 14.85
CA GLN A 55 11.25 -4.33 14.68
C GLN A 55 11.90 -4.43 16.07
N LEU A 56 12.14 -5.66 16.53
CA LEU A 56 12.84 -5.90 17.79
C LEU A 56 14.28 -5.35 17.71
N ILE A 57 14.64 -4.50 18.67
CA ILE A 57 16.00 -4.01 18.85
C ILE A 57 16.63 -4.69 20.07
N ARG A 58 17.94 -4.93 20.01
CA ARG A 58 18.66 -5.52 21.14
C ARG A 58 18.64 -4.56 22.34
N LYS A 59 18.60 -5.11 23.55
CA LYS A 59 18.71 -4.33 24.79
C LYS A 59 19.97 -3.45 24.74
N GLY A 60 19.80 -2.17 25.06
CA GLY A 60 20.88 -1.16 25.05
C GLY A 60 21.06 -0.42 23.72
N TYR A 61 20.29 -0.76 22.68
CA TYR A 61 20.29 -0.05 21.40
C TYR A 61 19.03 0.81 21.26
N GLY A 62 19.15 1.95 20.60
CA GLY A 62 18.03 2.81 20.19
C GLY A 62 18.09 3.04 18.69
N ARG A 63 16.92 3.10 18.03
CA ARG A 63 16.79 3.48 16.62
C ARG A 63 15.98 4.76 16.56
N TRP A 64 16.52 5.75 15.87
CA TRP A 64 15.90 7.08 15.73
C TRP A 64 15.97 7.48 14.26
N GLU A 65 14.90 8.10 13.77
CA GLU A 65 14.82 8.68 12.45
C GLU A 65 14.28 10.11 12.62
N VAL A 66 14.95 11.08 11.99
CA VAL A 66 14.53 12.49 12.01
C VAL A 66 14.33 12.92 10.57
N ALA A 67 13.14 13.44 10.26
CA ALA A 67 12.79 13.97 8.96
C ALA A 67 12.19 15.37 9.13
N ALA A 68 12.54 16.27 8.20
CA ALA A 68 11.97 17.62 8.12
C ALA A 68 11.73 17.93 6.64
N GLY A 69 10.54 18.45 6.33
CA GLY A 69 10.10 18.69 4.96
C GLY A 69 8.59 18.93 4.90
N GLU A 70 8.07 19.03 3.69
CA GLU A 70 6.65 19.21 3.43
C GLU A 70 5.98 17.85 3.16
N LEU A 71 4.79 17.63 3.71
CA LEU A 71 4.02 16.42 3.46
C LEU A 71 3.44 16.46 2.04
N HIS A 72 3.95 15.61 1.17
CA HIS A 72 3.36 15.37 -0.15
C HIS A 72 2.43 14.16 -0.08
N ASP A 73 1.17 14.42 0.26
CA ASP A 73 0.12 13.41 0.28
C ASP A 73 -1.05 13.90 -0.57
N ASN A 74 -1.24 13.26 -1.72
CA ASN A 74 -2.32 13.59 -2.65
C ASN A 74 -3.71 13.21 -2.11
N SER A 75 -3.81 12.44 -1.03
CA SER A 75 -5.08 12.09 -0.39
C SER A 75 -5.60 13.17 0.57
N LEU A 76 -4.72 14.08 1.02
CA LEU A 76 -5.04 15.15 1.98
C LEU A 76 -5.47 16.46 1.32
N ASN A 77 -5.53 16.50 -0.01
CA ASN A 77 -6.07 17.64 -0.75
C ASN A 77 -7.46 17.29 -1.30
N PRO A 78 -8.54 17.39 -0.49
CA PRO A 78 -9.89 17.35 -1.02
C PRO A 78 -10.10 18.63 -1.83
N GLN A 79 -9.99 18.54 -3.15
CA GLN A 79 -10.45 19.62 -4.03
C GLN A 79 -11.95 19.84 -3.76
N ALA A 80 -12.27 21.07 -3.35
CA ALA A 80 -13.60 21.65 -3.38
C ALA A 80 -14.00 22.05 -4.81
#